data_AF-A0A1G1FPY6-F1
#
_entry.id   AF-A0A1G1FPY6-F1
#
_cell.length_a   1.000
_cell.length_b   1.000
_cell.length_c   1.000
_cell.angle_alpha   90.00
_cell.angle_beta   90.00
_cell.angle_gamma   90.00
#
_symmetry.space_group_name_H-M   'P 1'
#
loop_
_entity.id
_entity.type
_entity.pdbx_description
1 polymer ?
#
loop_
_entity_poly.entity_id
_entity_poly.type
_entity_poly.pdbx_seq_one_letter_code
_entity_poly.pdbx_strand_id
1 'polypeptide(L)'
;MKLNCWEHKKCGRQPGGLKAQELGVCPVATYQPLDGAHDGRNAGRACWAIAGSLCGGTVQGTYAQKLHNCWRCDFMNSVKKEEDPSPVGFSATLLGMERTLEKLRGPKTATENTMKDGNEH
;
A
#
# COMPACT_ATOMS: atom_id res chain seq x y z
N MET A 1 -9.13 -10.07 12.08
CA MET A 1 -7.83 -9.65 11.52
C MET A 1 -8.10 -9.06 10.15
N LYS A 2 -7.63 -7.85 9.86
CA LYS A 2 -7.85 -7.18 8.56
C LYS A 2 -6.93 -7.79 7.50
N LEU A 3 -7.44 -8.02 6.31
CA LEU A 3 -6.70 -8.66 5.21
C LEU A 3 -6.03 -7.61 4.32
N ASN A 4 -4.85 -7.93 3.80
CA ASN A 4 -4.21 -7.21 2.69
C ASN A 4 -4.76 -7.69 1.34
N CYS A 5 -4.56 -6.90 0.29
CA CYS A 5 -5.14 -7.20 -1.03
C CYS A 5 -4.68 -8.56 -1.58
N TRP A 6 -3.44 -8.99 -1.32
CA TRP A 6 -2.92 -10.28 -1.80
C TRP A 6 -3.50 -11.48 -1.05
N GLU A 7 -3.91 -11.30 0.22
CA GLU A 7 -4.62 -12.33 1.00
C GLU A 7 -6.06 -12.45 0.53
N HIS A 8 -6.74 -11.32 0.32
CA HIS A 8 -8.12 -11.29 -0.19
C HIS A 8 -8.23 -11.81 -1.62
N LYS A 9 -7.34 -11.36 -2.51
CA LYS A 9 -7.33 -11.74 -3.93
C LYS A 9 -6.61 -13.06 -4.21
N LYS A 10 -5.86 -13.59 -3.25
CA LYS A 10 -5.04 -14.81 -3.39
C LYS A 10 -4.15 -14.77 -4.64
N CYS A 11 -3.58 -13.60 -4.96
CA CYS A 11 -2.84 -13.41 -6.21
C CYS A 11 -1.45 -14.05 -6.20
N GLY A 12 -0.88 -14.32 -5.02
CA GLY A 12 0.40 -15.02 -4.87
C GLY A 12 1.64 -14.20 -5.24
N ARG A 13 1.53 -12.88 -5.35
CA ARG A 13 2.65 -11.97 -5.71
C ARG A 13 3.24 -11.18 -4.54
N GLN A 14 2.87 -11.50 -3.30
CA GLN A 14 3.58 -11.01 -2.11
C GLN A 14 5.02 -11.56 -2.05
N PRO A 15 5.93 -10.99 -1.25
CA PRO A 15 7.24 -11.60 -1.00
C PRO A 15 7.12 -13.07 -0.60
N GLY A 16 7.88 -13.96 -1.24
CA GLY A 16 7.79 -15.41 -1.04
C GLY A 16 6.53 -16.08 -1.60
N GLY A 17 5.66 -15.35 -2.30
CA GLY A 17 4.45 -15.89 -2.92
C GLY A 17 4.74 -16.77 -4.15
N LEU A 18 3.85 -17.74 -4.40
CA LEU A 18 4.00 -18.74 -5.47
C LEU A 18 4.19 -18.13 -6.88
N LYS A 19 3.64 -16.94 -7.13
CA LYS A 19 3.76 -16.25 -8.43
C LYS A 19 4.80 -15.14 -8.43
N ALA A 20 5.50 -14.92 -7.31
CA ALA A 20 6.49 -13.85 -7.20
C ALA A 20 7.74 -14.12 -8.04
N GLN A 21 8.14 -15.40 -8.21
CA GLN A 21 9.29 -15.77 -9.05
C GLN A 21 9.00 -15.58 -10.54
N GLU A 22 7.80 -15.97 -10.99
CA GLU A 22 7.41 -15.92 -12.40
C GLU A 22 6.97 -14.51 -12.83
N LEU A 23 6.12 -13.86 -12.04
CA LEU A 23 5.49 -12.58 -12.40
C LEU A 23 6.12 -11.38 -11.68
N GLY A 24 7.16 -11.59 -10.88
CA GLY A 24 7.73 -10.59 -10.00
C GLY A 24 6.88 -10.29 -8.76
N VAL A 25 7.51 -9.71 -7.74
CA VAL A 25 6.85 -9.24 -6.52
C VAL A 25 5.94 -8.04 -6.84
N CYS A 26 4.73 -8.04 -6.29
CA CYS A 26 3.78 -6.95 -6.44
C CYS A 26 4.29 -5.71 -5.69
N PRO A 27 4.37 -4.53 -6.33
CA PRO A 27 4.85 -3.31 -5.68
C PRO A 27 4.03 -2.92 -4.45
N VAL A 28 2.73 -3.26 -4.43
CA VAL A 28 1.85 -3.04 -3.27
C VAL A 28 2.38 -3.74 -2.01
N ALA A 29 2.94 -4.93 -2.17
CA ALA A 29 3.40 -5.76 -1.06
C ALA A 29 4.76 -5.32 -0.50
N THR A 30 5.42 -4.34 -1.13
CA THR A 30 6.73 -3.82 -0.73
C THR A 30 6.75 -2.30 -0.55
N TYR A 31 5.63 -1.61 -0.81
CA TYR A 31 5.55 -0.15 -0.70
C TYR A 31 5.45 0.30 0.78
N GLN A 32 6.61 0.44 1.42
CA GLN A 32 6.76 0.79 2.83
C GLN A 32 6.18 2.16 3.26
N PRO A 33 6.14 3.22 2.41
CA PRO A 33 5.61 4.51 2.85
C PRO A 33 4.18 4.45 3.40
N LEU A 34 3.38 3.48 2.93
CA LEU A 34 2.02 3.24 3.39
C LEU A 34 1.89 2.15 4.46
N ASP A 35 2.97 1.62 5.02
CA ASP A 35 2.88 0.62 6.08
C ASP A 35 2.07 1.15 7.28
N GLY A 36 1.06 0.40 7.71
CA GLY A 36 0.07 0.81 8.71
C GLY A 36 -1.13 1.58 8.14
N ALA A 37 -1.16 1.92 6.84
CA ALA A 37 -2.31 2.59 6.24
C ALA A 37 -3.53 1.68 6.36
N HIS A 38 -4.56 2.18 7.04
CA HIS A 38 -5.75 1.43 7.38
C HIS A 38 -5.43 0.09 8.07
N ASP A 39 -4.45 0.04 8.98
CA ASP A 39 -3.97 -1.20 9.63
C ASP A 39 -3.48 -2.29 8.66
N GLY A 40 -3.09 -1.92 7.44
CA GLY A 40 -2.49 -2.81 6.46
C GLY A 40 -0.97 -2.91 6.59
N ARG A 41 -0.38 -3.95 5.99
CA ARG A 41 1.07 -4.05 5.79
C ARG A 41 1.45 -3.43 4.46
N ASN A 42 2.49 -2.60 4.43
CA ASN A 42 2.87 -1.82 3.26
C ASN A 42 1.62 -1.14 2.65
N ALA A 43 1.44 -1.15 1.33
CA ALA A 43 0.21 -0.64 0.71
C ALA A 43 -0.92 -1.69 0.62
N GLY A 44 -0.87 -2.77 1.39
CA GLY A 44 -1.78 -3.92 1.27
C GLY A 44 -3.27 -3.58 1.44
N ARG A 45 -3.60 -2.59 2.28
CA ARG A 45 -4.96 -2.03 2.43
C ARG A 45 -5.10 -0.64 1.81
N ALA A 46 -4.29 -0.40 0.79
CA ALA A 46 -4.22 0.84 0.03
C ALA A 46 -3.88 0.57 -1.45
N CYS A 47 -4.14 -0.65 -1.93
CA CYS A 47 -3.59 -1.12 -3.20
C CYS A 47 -4.03 -0.27 -4.38
N TRP A 48 -5.20 0.38 -4.32
CA TRP A 48 -5.69 1.32 -5.34
C TRP A 48 -4.74 2.50 -5.58
N ALA A 49 -3.94 2.90 -4.58
CA ALA A 49 -3.06 4.05 -4.67
C ALA A 49 -1.72 3.79 -5.38
N ILE A 50 -1.35 2.52 -5.62
CA ILE A 50 -0.01 2.16 -6.13
C ILE A 50 -0.04 1.81 -7.63
N ALA A 51 0.56 2.61 -8.50
CA ALA A 51 0.65 2.27 -9.92
C ALA A 51 1.38 0.93 -10.17
N GLY A 52 1.11 0.25 -11.29
CA GLY A 52 1.79 -1.00 -11.65
C GLY A 52 1.34 -2.25 -10.88
N SER A 53 0.33 -2.15 -9.99
CA SER A 53 -0.27 -3.35 -9.38
C SER A 53 -1.19 -4.07 -10.37
N LEU A 54 -1.15 -5.41 -10.37
CA LEU A 54 -2.09 -6.23 -11.13
C LEU A 54 -3.39 -6.43 -10.33
N CYS A 55 -4.51 -5.85 -10.80
CA CYS A 55 -5.84 -6.27 -10.37
C CYS A 55 -6.41 -7.20 -11.44
N GLY A 56 -6.72 -8.45 -11.10
CA GLY A 56 -7.26 -9.41 -12.07
C GLY A 56 -6.28 -9.88 -13.16
N GLY A 57 -4.97 -9.74 -12.93
CA GLY A 57 -3.93 -10.26 -13.85
C GLY A 57 -3.45 -9.29 -14.94
N THR A 58 -3.97 -8.06 -15.00
CA THR A 58 -3.52 -7.04 -15.96
C THR A 58 -2.97 -5.79 -15.28
N VAL A 59 -1.93 -5.20 -15.87
CA VAL A 59 -1.37 -3.92 -15.39
C VAL A 59 -2.41 -2.84 -15.69
N GLN A 60 -2.92 -2.20 -14.65
CA GLN A 60 -3.90 -1.13 -14.78
C GLN A 60 -3.16 0.20 -14.94
N GLY A 61 -3.59 1.02 -15.92
CA GLY A 61 -2.94 2.23 -16.44
C GLY A 61 -2.67 3.35 -15.44
N THR A 62 -3.08 4.59 -15.75
CA THR A 62 -2.76 5.76 -14.91
C THR A 62 -3.49 5.70 -13.56
N TYR A 63 -3.00 6.45 -12.57
CA TYR A 63 -3.62 6.53 -11.22
C TYR A 63 -5.13 6.82 -11.27
N ALA A 64 -5.58 7.73 -12.14
CA ALA A 64 -6.98 8.11 -12.28
C ALA A 64 -7.86 6.95 -12.83
N GLN A 65 -7.38 6.26 -13.87
CA GLN A 65 -8.07 5.09 -14.43
C GLN A 65 -8.19 3.97 -13.39
N LYS A 66 -7.12 3.79 -12.62
CA LYS A 66 -7.08 2.77 -11.57
C LYS A 66 -8.04 3.08 -10.43
N LEU A 67 -8.09 4.33 -9.95
CA LEU A 67 -8.98 4.73 -8.87
C LEU A 67 -10.45 4.55 -9.28
N HIS A 68 -10.81 4.89 -10.52
CA HIS A 68 -12.16 4.66 -11.04
C HIS A 68 -12.56 3.18 -10.97
N ASN A 69 -11.70 2.28 -11.44
CA ASN A 69 -11.95 0.83 -11.39
C ASN A 69 -12.00 0.31 -9.94
N CYS A 70 -11.24 0.91 -9.03
CA CYS A 70 -11.18 0.46 -7.64
C CYS A 70 -12.45 0.80 -6.85
N TRP A 71 -13.24 1.81 -7.23
CA TRP A 71 -14.56 2.03 -6.61
C TRP A 71 -15.53 0.86 -6.80
N ARG A 72 -15.30 0.02 -7.81
CA ARG A 72 -16.06 -1.23 -8.05
C ARG A 72 -15.34 -2.47 -7.50
N CYS A 73 -14.19 -2.32 -6.87
CA CYS A 73 -13.44 -3.41 -6.27
C CYS A 73 -14.08 -3.78 -4.92
N ASP A 74 -14.55 -5.02 -4.81
CA ASP A 74 -14.97 -5.69 -3.58
C ASP A 74 -13.99 -5.47 -2.41
N PHE A 75 -12.68 -5.54 -2.66
CA PHE A 75 -11.68 -5.34 -1.61
C PHE A 75 -11.59 -3.89 -1.13
N MET A 76 -11.59 -2.89 -2.03
CA MET A 76 -11.59 -1.49 -1.59
C MET A 76 -12.87 -1.15 -0.82
N ASN A 77 -14.01 -1.69 -1.27
CA ASN A 77 -15.28 -1.48 -0.60
C ASN A 77 -15.34 -2.18 0.77
N SER A 78 -14.73 -3.36 0.93
CA SER A 78 -14.61 -4.00 2.26
C SER A 78 -13.71 -3.18 3.17
N VAL A 79 -12.57 -2.68 2.66
CA VAL A 79 -11.69 -1.79 3.42
C VAL A 79 -12.44 -0.54 3.87
N LYS A 80 -13.14 0.12 2.95
CA LYS A 80 -13.96 1.30 3.27
C LYS A 80 -14.98 1.01 4.37
N LYS A 81 -15.72 -0.10 4.28
CA LYS A 81 -16.72 -0.49 5.29
C LYS A 81 -16.08 -0.74 6.67
N GLU A 82 -14.86 -1.27 6.70
CA GLU A 82 -14.09 -1.50 7.94
C GLU A 82 -13.52 -0.21 8.53
N GLU A 83 -13.15 0.77 7.71
CA GLU A 83 -12.52 2.02 8.16
C GLU A 83 -13.48 3.18 8.37
N ASP A 84 -14.61 3.24 7.67
CA ASP A 84 -15.61 4.32 7.83
C ASP A 84 -16.04 4.54 9.30
N PRO A 85 -16.23 3.51 10.15
CA PRO A 85 -16.54 3.72 11.57
C PRO A 85 -15.31 3.93 12.47
N SER A 86 -14.08 3.87 11.93
CA SER A 86 -12.86 4.03 12.73
C SER A 86 -12.59 5.52 13.03
N PRO A 87 -11.92 5.86 14.14
CA PRO A 87 -11.58 7.25 14.46
C PRO A 87 -10.72 7.95 13.38
N VAL A 88 -9.99 7.16 12.59
CA VAL A 88 -9.11 7.64 11.52
C VAL A 88 -9.87 7.79 10.20
N GLY A 89 -10.88 6.94 9.97
CA GLY A 89 -11.70 6.94 8.76
C GLY A 89 -11.01 6.30 7.53
N PHE A 90 -11.75 6.25 6.43
CA PHE A 90 -11.25 5.78 5.14
C PHE A 90 -10.62 6.91 4.31
N SER A 91 -9.48 6.62 3.66
CA SER A 91 -8.89 7.52 2.66
C SER A 91 -8.68 6.83 1.31
N ALA A 92 -9.21 7.44 0.25
CA ALA A 92 -9.06 6.94 -1.11
C ALA A 92 -7.76 7.39 -1.80
N THR A 93 -7.03 8.34 -1.23
CA THR A 93 -5.89 8.98 -1.90
C THR A 93 -4.58 8.70 -1.20
N LEU A 94 -3.49 8.56 -1.97
CA LEU A 94 -2.14 8.38 -1.43
C LEU A 94 -1.81 9.46 -0.40
N LEU A 95 -1.98 10.73 -0.79
CA LEU A 95 -1.72 11.88 0.07
C LEU A 95 -2.56 11.89 1.36
N GLY A 96 -3.82 11.46 1.29
CA GLY A 96 -4.69 11.38 2.46
C GLY A 96 -4.19 10.34 3.45
N MET A 97 -3.78 9.17 2.97
CA MET A 97 -3.19 8.12 3.80
C MET A 97 -1.84 8.54 4.41
N GLU A 98 -0.96 9.17 3.63
CA GLU A 98 0.34 9.66 4.11
C GLU A 98 0.19 10.67 5.25
N ARG A 99 -0.70 11.66 5.11
CA ARG A 99 -0.98 12.64 6.16
C ARG A 99 -1.54 12.01 7.42
N THR A 100 -2.40 11.01 7.27
CA THR A 100 -2.92 10.25 8.40
C THR A 100 -1.79 9.51 9.13
N LEU A 101 -0.93 8.82 8.39
CA LEU A 101 0.21 8.10 8.98
C LEU A 101 1.19 9.04 9.67
N GLU A 102 1.48 10.20 9.09
CA GLU A 102 2.32 11.22 9.72
C GLU A 102 1.75 11.67 11.07
N LYS A 103 0.44 11.94 11.14
CA LYS A 103 -0.24 12.28 12.40
C LYS A 103 -0.17 11.16 13.42
N LEU A 104 -0.33 9.91 13.00
CA LEU A 104 -0.30 8.74 13.89
C LEU A 104 1.12 8.40 14.39
N ARG A 105 2.15 8.59 13.56
CA ARG A 105 3.55 8.32 13.92
C ARG A 105 4.17 9.43 14.77
N GLY A 106 3.55 10.61 14.83
CA GLY A 106 4.10 11.77 15.53
C GLY A 106 5.32 12.38 14.82
N PRO A 107 5.91 13.44 15.38
CA PRO A 107 7.08 14.08 14.78
C PRO A 107 8.26 13.12 14.72
N LYS A 108 8.80 12.89 13.52
CA LYS A 108 10.07 12.18 13.34
C LYS A 108 11.17 13.01 13.99
N THR A 109 11.74 12.55 15.10
CA THR A 109 13.00 13.10 15.61
C THR A 109 14.05 12.92 14.53
N ALA A 110 14.61 14.04 14.06
CA ALA A 110 15.66 14.07 13.07
C ALA A 110 16.97 13.53 13.67
N THR A 111 17.22 12.23 13.54
CA THR A 111 18.56 11.66 13.75
C THR A 111 18.62 10.30 13.09
N GLU A 112 19.07 10.28 11.84
CA GLU A 112 19.89 9.20 11.26
C GLU A 112 20.35 9.66 9.86
N ASN A 113 21.23 10.66 9.87
CA ASN A 113 22.21 10.87 8.82
C ASN A 113 23.55 11.08 9.52
N THR A 114 24.19 9.98 9.87
CA THR A 114 25.62 9.96 10.15
C THR A 114 26.21 8.75 9.44
N MET A 115 27.32 8.99 8.76
CA MET A 115 28.26 8.01 8.25
C MET A 115 27.88 7.28 6.96
N LYS A 116 28.08 7.94 5.82
CA LYS A 116 29.04 7.50 4.79
C LYS A 116 29.62 8.74 4.11
N ASP A 117 30.89 9.00 4.38
CA ASP A 117 31.89 9.44 3.40
C ASP A 117 33.24 9.35 4.10
N GLY A 118 33.72 8.11 4.17
CA GLY A 118 35.13 7.83 4.25
C GLY A 118 35.64 7.58 2.83
N ASN A 119 36.63 8.37 2.43
CA ASN A 119 37.88 7.96 1.78
C ASN A 119 38.15 8.43 0.33
N GLU A 120 39.40 8.92 0.17
CA GLU A 120 40.25 9.08 -1.03
C GLU A 120 39.77 10.04 -2.15
N HIS A 121 40.48 11.14 -2.45
CA HIS A 121 41.91 11.26 -2.78
C HIS A 121 42.52 12.60 -2.34
#